data_AF-L8GG08-F1
#
_entry.id   AF-L8GG08-F1
#
_cell.length_a   1.000
_cell.length_b   1.000
_cell.length_c   1.000
_cell.angle_alpha   90.00
_cell.angle_beta   90.00
_cell.angle_gamma   90.00
#
_symmetry.space_group_name_H-M   'P 1'
#
loop_
_entity.id
_entity.type
_entity.pdbx_description
1 polymer ?
#
loop_
_entity_poly.entity_id
_entity_poly.type
_entity_poly.pdbx_seq_one_letter_code
_entity_poly.pdbx_strand_id
1 'polypeptide(L)'
;MSFTEKLDPEALAYFNNVCQKPFAQQAVAFLNAYWRETADQADFIFSVSWELIKYADMHSKGISLRHLYEEGHDLDFDIGLYFYEQLCKFVEDPKNSKWASPAFRKSQPEMLTAIKRKQELRDRVDVNFDGRVSFLEYLLYQYNSVANPADFCKRSMSCQDEHPEIRARLALEEVNKSIKAYEAERYRLTEEAKLPGVKGLKATNELAQLDASPLAEKLNKALITAEAAVRIAVRKASNSSETFAPTEGALWWMSRDLEEKQKHYGKKK
;
A
#
# COMPACT_ATOMS: atom_id res chain seq x y z
N MET A 1 4.23 27.97 6.37
CA MET A 1 3.80 27.11 7.49
C MET A 1 4.96 26.18 7.80
N SER A 2 5.29 25.97 9.07
CA SER A 2 6.39 25.06 9.42
C SER A 2 5.91 23.62 9.24
N PHE A 3 6.73 22.75 8.65
CA PHE A 3 6.38 21.33 8.54
C PHE A 3 6.19 20.67 9.92
N THR A 4 6.91 21.19 10.93
CA THR A 4 6.93 20.74 12.31
C THR A 4 6.09 21.64 13.23
N GLU A 5 4.90 22.07 12.78
CA GLU A 5 3.94 22.70 13.69
C GLU A 5 3.57 21.71 14.80
N LYS A 6 3.71 22.15 16.05
CA LYS A 6 3.44 21.30 17.22
C LYS A 6 1.96 20.93 17.23
N LEU A 7 1.67 19.66 17.01
CA LEU A 7 0.32 19.11 17.11
C LEU A 7 -0.20 19.26 18.55
N ASP A 8 -1.49 19.56 18.69
CA ASP A 8 -2.15 19.44 19.99
C ASP A 8 -2.23 17.96 20.41
N PRO A 9 -2.45 17.65 21.70
CA PRO A 9 -2.41 16.28 22.19
C PRO A 9 -3.42 15.33 21.52
N GLU A 10 -4.58 15.84 21.11
CA GLU A 10 -5.62 15.04 20.46
C GLU A 10 -5.22 14.72 19.02
N ALA A 11 -4.77 15.73 18.27
CA ALA A 11 -4.25 15.56 16.93
C ALA A 11 -3.01 14.64 16.90
N LEU A 12 -2.12 14.73 17.88
CA LEU A 12 -0.95 13.85 17.99
C LEU A 12 -1.36 12.40 18.28
N ALA A 13 -2.31 12.18 19.19
CA ALA A 13 -2.83 10.83 19.47
C ALA A 13 -3.51 10.21 18.24
N TYR A 14 -4.29 11.01 17.51
CA TYR A 14 -4.88 10.59 16.24
C TYR A 14 -3.81 10.26 15.19
N PHE A 15 -2.82 11.14 15.02
CA PHE A 15 -1.71 10.95 14.08
C PHE A 15 -0.97 9.63 14.35
N ASN A 16 -0.61 9.38 15.61
CA ASN A 16 0.03 8.15 16.04
C ASN A 16 -0.84 6.93 15.76
N ASN A 17 -2.16 7.02 15.99
CA ASN A 17 -3.07 5.91 15.66
C ASN A 17 -3.06 5.58 14.16
N VAL A 18 -3.04 6.59 13.29
CA VAL A 18 -2.98 6.37 11.84
C VAL A 18 -1.63 5.75 11.46
N CYS A 19 -0.52 6.25 12.01
CA CYS A 19 0.83 5.72 11.74
C CYS A 19 1.01 4.26 12.16
N GLN A 20 0.19 3.74 13.07
CA GLN A 20 0.21 2.34 13.51
C GLN A 20 -0.67 1.42 12.65
N LYS A 21 -1.43 1.96 11.68
CA LYS A 21 -2.19 1.14 10.71
C LYS A 21 -1.26 0.59 9.63
N PRO A 22 -1.64 -0.47 8.90
CA PRO A 22 -0.88 -0.94 7.75
C PRO A 22 -0.62 0.17 6.72
N PHE A 23 0.52 0.13 6.02
CA PHE A 23 0.91 1.17 5.06
C PHE A 23 -0.19 1.52 4.05
N ALA A 24 -0.94 0.54 3.53
CA ALA A 24 -2.07 0.80 2.63
C ALA A 24 -3.16 1.68 3.26
N GLN A 25 -3.46 1.49 4.55
CA GLN A 25 -4.47 2.30 5.26
C GLN A 25 -3.95 3.71 5.56
N GLN A 26 -2.65 3.86 5.82
CA GLN A 26 -2.02 5.17 5.92
C GLN A 26 -2.11 5.93 4.59
N ALA A 27 -1.83 5.25 3.48
CA ALA A 27 -1.93 5.81 2.14
C ALA A 27 -3.36 6.27 1.82
N VAL A 28 -4.35 5.45 2.16
CA VAL A 28 -5.77 5.79 1.99
C VAL A 28 -6.15 7.01 2.83
N ALA A 29 -5.71 7.07 4.10
CA ALA A 29 -5.98 8.24 4.95
C ALA A 29 -5.39 9.53 4.33
N PHE A 30 -4.15 9.47 3.85
CA PHE A 30 -3.51 10.58 3.14
C PHE A 30 -4.27 10.96 1.87
N LEU A 31 -4.61 9.99 1.01
CA LEU A 31 -5.30 10.23 -0.25
C LEU A 31 -6.70 10.79 -0.04
N ASN A 32 -7.44 10.35 0.98
CA ASN A 32 -8.74 10.94 1.32
C ASN A 32 -8.57 12.40 1.76
N ALA A 33 -7.59 12.70 2.61
CA ALA A 33 -7.36 14.07 3.07
C ALA A 33 -6.91 15.03 1.94
N TYR A 34 -6.17 14.53 0.95
CA TYR A 34 -5.50 15.34 -0.07
C TYR A 34 -5.86 14.97 -1.51
N TRP A 35 -7.03 14.36 -1.73
CA TRP A 35 -7.40 13.82 -3.05
C TRP A 35 -7.34 14.90 -4.13
N ARG A 36 -7.87 16.10 -3.84
CA ARG A 36 -7.94 17.20 -4.81
C ARG A 36 -6.55 17.67 -5.27
N GLU A 37 -5.57 17.58 -4.39
CA GLU A 37 -4.20 18.05 -4.62
C GLU A 37 -3.25 16.97 -5.15
N THR A 38 -3.59 15.69 -4.93
CA THR A 38 -2.69 14.54 -5.13
C THR A 38 -3.27 13.38 -5.95
N ALA A 39 -4.52 13.45 -6.44
CA ALA A 39 -5.10 12.41 -7.28
C ALA A 39 -4.26 12.08 -8.53
N ASP A 40 -3.59 13.09 -9.10
CA ASP A 40 -2.66 12.94 -10.23
C ASP A 40 -1.40 12.13 -9.89
N GLN A 41 -1.09 11.97 -8.60
CA GLN A 41 0.07 11.26 -8.08
C GLN A 41 -0.31 9.87 -7.49
N ALA A 42 -1.60 9.55 -7.41
CA ALA A 42 -2.09 8.34 -6.75
C ALA A 42 -1.50 7.03 -7.34
N ASP A 43 -1.36 6.96 -8.67
CA ASP A 43 -0.76 5.79 -9.34
C ASP A 43 0.71 5.59 -8.94
N PHE A 44 1.49 6.66 -8.74
CA PHE A 44 2.86 6.56 -8.25
C PHE A 44 2.89 6.12 -6.78
N ILE A 45 2.01 6.69 -5.94
CA ILE A 45 1.92 6.30 -4.53
C ILE A 45 1.64 4.80 -4.41
N PHE A 46 0.67 4.30 -5.18
CA PHE A 46 0.27 2.89 -5.18
C PHE A 46 1.32 1.96 -5.80
N SER A 47 1.75 2.23 -7.04
CA SER A 47 2.59 1.30 -7.80
C SER A 47 4.08 1.39 -7.49
N VAL A 48 4.55 2.49 -6.91
CA VAL A 48 5.98 2.72 -6.65
C VAL A 48 6.24 2.86 -5.16
N SER A 49 5.66 3.88 -4.52
CA SER A 49 6.02 4.21 -3.14
C SER A 49 5.59 3.13 -2.15
N TRP A 50 4.34 2.67 -2.27
CA TRP A 50 3.79 1.61 -1.42
C TRP A 50 4.48 0.24 -1.67
N GLU A 51 4.81 -0.06 -2.91
CA GLU A 51 5.52 -1.31 -3.26
C GLU A 51 6.93 -1.32 -2.68
N LEU A 52 7.65 -0.20 -2.76
CA LEU A 52 9.03 -0.10 -2.27
C LEU A 52 9.11 -0.02 -0.74
N ILE A 53 8.15 0.62 -0.06
CA ILE A 53 8.16 0.62 1.42
C ILE A 53 7.87 -0.77 1.98
N LYS A 54 6.94 -1.51 1.36
CA LYS A 54 6.71 -2.92 1.71
C LYS A 54 7.95 -3.77 1.46
N TYR A 55 8.67 -3.54 0.35
CA TYR A 55 9.90 -4.27 0.07
C TYR A 55 11.00 -3.99 1.10
N ALA A 56 11.15 -2.74 1.53
CA ALA A 56 12.08 -2.37 2.60
C ALA A 56 11.72 -3.04 3.93
N ASP A 57 10.45 -3.04 4.31
CA ASP A 57 9.95 -3.73 5.51
C ASP A 57 10.13 -5.26 5.43
N MET A 58 9.80 -5.85 4.27
CA MET A 58 10.04 -7.27 3.98
C MET A 58 11.52 -7.64 4.18
N HIS A 59 12.43 -6.82 3.67
CA HIS A 59 13.87 -7.02 3.84
C HIS A 59 14.29 -6.95 5.31
N SER A 60 13.78 -5.96 6.05
CA SER A 60 14.03 -5.84 7.50
C SER A 60 13.56 -7.07 8.28
N LYS A 61 12.39 -7.60 7.93
CA LYS A 61 11.79 -8.81 8.54
C LYS A 61 12.39 -10.13 8.03
N GLY A 62 13.31 -10.10 7.07
CA GLY A 62 13.88 -11.30 6.45
C GLY A 62 12.88 -12.11 5.60
N ILE A 63 11.80 -11.48 5.12
CA ILE A 63 10.75 -12.12 4.33
C ILE A 63 11.03 -11.91 2.85
N SER A 64 11.30 -13.00 2.12
CA SER A 64 11.60 -12.93 0.67
C SER A 64 10.35 -13.10 -0.22
N LEU A 65 9.27 -13.68 0.31
CA LEU A 65 8.07 -14.02 -0.47
C LEU A 65 6.89 -13.15 -0.06
N ARG A 66 6.29 -12.45 -1.03
CA ARG A 66 5.17 -11.52 -0.79
C ARG A 66 3.97 -12.18 -0.12
N HIS A 67 3.65 -13.44 -0.43
CA HIS A 67 2.51 -14.12 0.20
C HIS A 67 2.74 -14.45 1.68
N LEU A 68 3.99 -14.46 2.15
CA LEU A 68 4.33 -14.65 3.57
C LEU A 68 4.41 -13.32 4.32
N TYR A 69 4.38 -12.20 3.60
CA TYR A 69 4.52 -10.88 4.18
C TYR A 69 3.20 -10.42 4.82
N GLU A 70 3.28 -10.02 6.07
CA GLU A 70 2.23 -9.28 6.77
C GLU A 70 2.65 -7.81 6.84
N GLU A 71 1.78 -6.95 6.30
CA GLU A 71 2.08 -5.55 6.06
C GLU A 71 2.45 -4.82 7.36
N GLY A 72 3.59 -4.11 7.33
CA GLY A 72 4.05 -3.27 8.42
C GLY A 72 3.37 -1.91 8.46
N HIS A 73 3.86 -1.06 9.36
CA HIS A 73 3.29 0.26 9.64
C HIS A 73 4.36 1.36 9.72
N ASP A 74 5.60 1.02 10.08
CA ASP A 74 6.73 1.95 10.10
C ASP A 74 8.07 1.24 9.86
N LEU A 75 9.12 2.03 9.65
CA LEU A 75 10.51 1.60 9.47
C LEU A 75 11.40 2.33 10.48
N ASP A 76 12.46 1.72 11.00
CA ASP A 76 13.53 2.50 11.65
C ASP A 76 14.30 3.36 10.64
N PHE A 77 15.18 4.24 11.11
CA PHE A 77 15.92 5.16 10.22
C PHE A 77 16.89 4.48 9.25
N ASP A 78 17.43 3.31 9.57
CA ASP A 78 18.33 2.60 8.65
C ASP A 78 17.54 1.97 7.50
N ILE A 79 16.40 1.36 7.80
CA ILE A 79 15.50 0.80 6.81
C ILE A 79 14.76 1.92 6.05
N GLY A 80 14.42 3.01 6.71
CA GLY A 80 13.88 4.22 6.09
C GLY A 80 14.86 4.82 5.07
N LEU A 81 16.14 4.91 5.42
CA LEU A 81 17.18 5.31 4.47
C LEU A 81 17.24 4.37 3.27
N TYR A 82 17.24 3.05 3.50
CA TYR A 82 17.23 2.06 2.43
C TYR A 82 16.03 2.23 1.49
N PHE A 83 14.84 2.50 2.05
CA PHE A 83 13.63 2.81 1.28
C PHE A 83 13.80 4.02 0.36
N TYR A 84 14.32 5.15 0.86
CA TYR A 84 14.57 6.34 0.02
C TYR A 84 15.61 6.09 -1.07
N GLU A 85 16.67 5.33 -0.78
CA GLU A 85 17.67 4.96 -1.79
C GLU A 85 17.06 4.08 -2.89
N GLN A 86 16.22 3.10 -2.52
CA GLN A 86 15.52 2.28 -3.51
C GLN A 86 14.53 3.10 -4.35
N LEU A 87 13.85 4.09 -3.76
CA LEU A 87 13.00 5.03 -4.49
C LEU A 87 13.77 5.79 -5.56
N CYS A 88 14.90 6.41 -5.19
CA CYS A 88 15.74 7.16 -6.13
C CYS A 88 16.25 6.24 -7.25
N LYS A 89 16.80 5.08 -6.87
CA LYS A 89 17.28 4.09 -7.83
C LYS A 89 16.19 3.61 -8.79
N PHE A 90 14.96 3.42 -8.29
CA PHE A 90 13.83 2.98 -9.11
C PHE A 90 13.47 4.01 -10.17
N VAL A 91 13.37 5.29 -9.82
CA VAL A 91 13.00 6.36 -10.77
C VAL A 91 14.13 6.69 -11.75
N GLU A 92 15.39 6.51 -11.34
CA GLU A 92 16.58 6.73 -12.19
C GLU A 92 16.80 5.60 -13.21
N ASP A 93 16.24 4.40 -12.99
CA ASP A 93 16.34 3.30 -13.94
C ASP A 93 15.60 3.65 -15.25
N PRO A 94 16.28 3.64 -16.42
CA PRO A 94 15.65 3.93 -17.71
C PRO A 94 14.41 3.09 -18.02
N LYS A 95 14.33 1.86 -17.49
CA LYS A 95 13.16 0.97 -17.64
C LYS A 95 11.91 1.53 -16.99
N ASN A 96 12.07 2.39 -15.99
CA ASN A 96 11.01 3.01 -15.22
C ASN A 96 10.77 4.48 -15.60
N SER A 97 11.28 4.92 -16.76
CA SER A 97 11.16 6.30 -17.25
C SER A 97 9.73 6.86 -17.28
N LYS A 98 8.70 6.01 -17.38
CA LYS A 98 7.28 6.41 -17.20
C LYS A 98 7.07 7.13 -15.86
N TRP A 99 7.67 6.63 -14.79
CA TRP A 99 7.53 7.14 -13.43
C TRP A 99 8.40 8.37 -13.16
N ALA A 100 9.44 8.58 -13.95
CA ALA A 100 10.25 9.82 -13.95
C ALA A 100 9.64 10.93 -14.84
N SER A 101 8.47 10.70 -15.42
CA SER A 101 7.83 11.67 -16.30
C SER A 101 7.35 12.92 -15.54
N PRO A 102 7.17 14.06 -16.22
CA PRO A 102 6.66 15.29 -15.60
C PRO A 102 5.30 15.14 -14.91
N ALA A 103 4.51 14.13 -15.29
CA ALA A 103 3.23 13.82 -14.66
C ALA A 103 3.38 13.50 -13.17
N PHE A 104 4.49 12.88 -12.76
CA PHE A 104 4.76 12.48 -11.37
C PHE A 104 5.79 13.36 -10.69
N ARG A 105 5.91 14.63 -11.10
CA ARG A 105 6.95 15.54 -10.59
C ARG A 105 6.91 15.70 -9.08
N LYS A 106 5.71 15.76 -8.47
CA LYS A 106 5.56 15.92 -7.02
C LYS A 106 6.01 14.67 -6.25
N SER A 107 5.97 13.50 -6.88
CA SER A 107 6.39 12.23 -6.28
C SER A 107 7.87 11.90 -6.47
N GLN A 108 8.65 12.74 -7.16
CA GLN A 108 10.06 12.44 -7.37
C GLN A 108 10.84 12.56 -6.06
N PRO A 109 11.57 11.51 -5.65
CA PRO A 109 12.41 11.57 -4.47
C PRO A 109 13.66 12.40 -4.75
N GLU A 110 14.28 12.92 -3.68
CA GLU A 110 15.57 13.59 -3.76
C GLU A 110 16.70 12.65 -3.32
N MET A 111 17.73 12.51 -4.14
CA MET A 111 18.90 11.72 -3.78
C MET A 111 19.78 12.50 -2.79
N LEU A 112 19.99 11.92 -1.60
CA LEU A 112 20.80 12.51 -0.54
C LEU A 112 21.83 11.50 -0.03
N THR A 113 22.94 12.02 0.50
CA THR A 113 23.89 11.19 1.25
C THR A 113 23.23 10.61 2.50
N ALA A 114 23.70 9.45 2.97
CA ALA A 114 23.21 8.81 4.18
C ALA A 114 23.11 9.74 5.40
N ILE A 115 24.13 10.58 5.63
CA ILE A 115 24.17 11.53 6.75
C ILE A 115 23.04 12.55 6.65
N LYS A 116 22.90 13.19 5.48
CA LYS A 116 21.83 14.16 5.22
C LYS A 116 20.45 13.51 5.30
N ARG A 117 20.26 12.32 4.74
CA ARG A 117 18.98 11.60 4.79
C ARG A 117 18.57 11.32 6.25
N LYS A 118 19.47 10.79 7.08
CA LYS A 118 19.18 10.56 8.51
C LYS A 118 18.90 11.86 9.28
N GLN A 119 19.59 12.95 8.93
CA GLN A 119 19.28 14.26 9.49
C GLN A 119 17.88 14.73 9.08
N GLU A 120 17.49 14.60 7.82
CA GLU A 120 16.13 14.93 7.37
C GLU A 120 15.07 14.06 8.02
N LEU A 121 15.33 12.75 8.17
CA LEU A 121 14.41 11.84 8.84
C LEU A 121 14.12 12.34 10.26
N ARG A 122 15.15 12.67 11.02
CA ARG A 122 15.02 13.17 12.38
C ARG A 122 14.38 14.56 12.47
N ASP A 123 14.81 15.48 11.63
CA ASP A 123 14.49 16.91 11.80
C ASP A 123 13.16 17.28 11.13
N ARG A 124 12.70 16.47 10.16
CA ARG A 124 11.53 16.79 9.34
C ARG A 124 10.53 15.65 9.23
N VAL A 125 10.97 14.41 8.97
CA VAL A 125 10.03 13.32 8.61
C VAL A 125 9.39 12.67 9.83
N ASP A 126 10.17 12.39 10.87
CA ASP A 126 9.72 11.82 12.15
C ASP A 126 9.00 12.93 12.95
N VAL A 127 7.67 13.00 12.75
CA VAL A 127 6.84 14.08 13.30
C VAL A 127 6.51 13.84 14.76
N ASN A 128 6.39 12.58 15.16
CA ASN A 128 6.03 12.18 16.52
C ASN A 128 7.26 11.90 17.41
N PHE A 129 8.47 12.00 16.87
CA PHE A 129 9.76 11.80 17.53
C PHE A 129 9.94 10.40 18.12
N ASP A 130 9.42 9.38 17.44
CA ASP A 130 9.52 7.98 17.89
C ASP A 130 10.76 7.24 17.32
N GLY A 131 11.54 7.91 16.45
CA GLY A 131 12.71 7.32 15.81
C GLY A 131 12.37 6.34 14.67
N ARG A 132 11.13 6.36 14.20
CA ARG A 132 10.60 5.55 13.11
C ARG A 132 10.10 6.46 11.99
N VAL A 133 9.76 5.85 10.87
CA VAL A 133 9.22 6.50 9.68
C VAL A 133 8.05 5.68 9.19
N SER A 134 6.85 6.18 9.40
CA SER A 134 5.63 5.65 8.83
C SER A 134 5.49 6.02 7.34
N PHE A 135 4.60 5.33 6.63
CA PHE A 135 4.29 5.72 5.25
C PHE A 135 3.58 7.07 5.19
N LEU A 136 2.73 7.37 6.18
CA LEU A 136 2.08 8.67 6.30
C LEU A 136 3.09 9.81 6.41
N GLU A 137 4.12 9.66 7.25
CA GLU A 137 5.17 10.67 7.41
C GLU A 137 5.97 10.88 6.13
N TYR A 138 6.34 9.79 5.43
CA TYR A 138 6.93 9.89 4.11
C TYR A 138 6.03 10.68 3.14
N LEU A 139 4.73 10.37 3.07
CA LEU A 139 3.80 11.05 2.16
C LEU A 139 3.66 12.53 2.50
N LEU A 140 3.47 12.87 3.77
CA LEU A 140 3.37 14.26 4.20
C LEU A 140 4.65 15.03 3.85
N TYR A 141 5.82 14.43 4.07
CA TYR A 141 7.09 15.05 3.73
C TYR A 141 7.28 15.23 2.22
N GLN A 142 7.01 14.19 1.43
CA GLN A 142 7.14 14.22 -0.03
C GLN A 142 6.19 15.25 -0.66
N TYR A 143 4.98 15.38 -0.14
CA TYR A 143 3.96 16.32 -0.62
C TYR A 143 3.84 17.58 0.23
N ASN A 144 4.93 18.00 0.91
CA ASN A 144 4.94 19.12 1.85
C ASN A 144 4.47 20.49 1.27
N SER A 145 4.47 20.62 -0.05
CA SER A 145 3.94 21.81 -0.75
C SER A 145 2.43 21.99 -0.60
N VAL A 146 1.69 20.90 -0.33
CA VAL A 146 0.23 20.88 -0.20
C VAL A 146 -0.25 20.18 1.08
N ALA A 147 0.62 19.42 1.75
CA ALA A 147 0.30 18.63 2.92
C ALA A 147 1.22 18.93 4.10
N ASN A 148 0.70 18.85 5.31
CA ASN A 148 1.48 18.91 6.55
C ASN A 148 0.73 18.19 7.67
N PRO A 149 1.38 17.81 8.78
CA PRO A 149 0.75 17.01 9.83
C PRO A 149 -0.46 17.70 10.48
N ALA A 150 -0.39 19.00 10.75
CA ALA A 150 -1.47 19.73 11.42
C ALA A 150 -2.72 19.86 10.53
N ASP A 151 -2.54 20.15 9.25
CA ASP A 151 -3.61 20.19 8.26
C ASP A 151 -4.18 18.78 8.01
N PHE A 152 -3.32 17.76 7.94
CA PHE A 152 -3.75 16.36 7.80
C PHE A 152 -4.70 15.95 8.92
N CYS A 153 -4.32 16.18 10.19
CA CYS A 153 -5.17 15.84 11.33
C CYS A 153 -6.51 16.56 11.25
N LYS A 154 -6.54 17.86 10.93
CA LYS A 154 -7.80 18.62 10.76
C LYS A 154 -8.70 18.02 9.69
N ARG A 155 -8.15 17.68 8.53
CA ARG A 155 -8.90 17.07 7.43
C ARG A 155 -9.37 15.67 7.79
N SER A 156 -8.47 14.80 8.21
CA SER A 156 -8.74 13.38 8.43
C SER A 156 -9.60 13.10 9.67
N MET A 157 -9.50 13.91 10.73
CA MET A 157 -10.36 13.80 11.92
C MET A 157 -11.80 14.22 11.64
N SER A 158 -12.04 15.10 10.66
CA SER A 158 -13.40 15.46 10.24
C SER A 158 -14.11 14.35 9.44
N CYS A 159 -13.39 13.27 9.09
CA CYS A 159 -13.83 12.21 8.19
C CYS A 159 -14.15 10.89 8.91
N GLN A 160 -14.64 10.93 10.15
CA GLN A 160 -14.73 9.74 11.02
C GLN A 160 -15.95 8.83 10.81
N ASP A 161 -16.88 9.15 9.91
CA ASP A 161 -18.07 8.30 9.74
C ASP A 161 -17.78 7.04 8.91
N GLU A 162 -18.28 5.89 9.38
CA GLU A 162 -18.10 4.59 8.75
C GLU A 162 -18.80 4.52 7.38
N HIS A 163 -18.03 4.71 6.31
CA HIS A 163 -18.51 4.63 4.94
C HIS A 163 -18.66 3.18 4.44
N PRO A 164 -19.52 2.92 3.42
CA PRO A 164 -19.74 1.59 2.83
C PRO A 164 -18.49 0.86 2.31
N GLU A 165 -17.38 1.58 2.15
CA GLU A 165 -16.04 1.10 1.82
C GLU A 165 -15.43 0.12 2.82
N ILE A 166 -15.86 0.10 4.08
CA ILE A 166 -15.39 -0.89 5.06
C ILE A 166 -15.67 -2.32 4.58
N ARG A 167 -16.85 -2.56 3.98
CA ARG A 167 -17.20 -3.88 3.44
C ARG A 167 -16.32 -4.27 2.26
N ALA A 168 -16.01 -3.31 1.39
CA ALA A 168 -15.14 -3.55 0.24
C ALA A 168 -13.69 -3.84 0.68
N ARG A 169 -13.20 -3.13 1.68
CA ARG A 169 -11.88 -3.40 2.30
C ARG A 169 -11.81 -4.79 2.92
N LEU A 170 -12.81 -5.19 3.71
CA LEU A 170 -12.86 -6.54 4.30
C LEU A 170 -12.93 -7.63 3.22
N ALA A 171 -13.65 -7.38 2.12
CA ALA A 171 -13.70 -8.31 1.00
C ALA A 171 -12.34 -8.44 0.28
N LEU A 172 -11.60 -7.34 0.10
CA LEU A 172 -10.24 -7.36 -0.44
C LEU A 172 -9.25 -8.08 0.50
N GLU A 173 -9.45 -8.00 1.82
CA GLU A 173 -8.64 -8.74 2.78
C GLU A 173 -8.89 -10.25 2.70
N GLU A 174 -10.13 -10.69 2.50
CA GLU A 174 -10.41 -12.12 2.25
C GLU A 174 -9.80 -12.61 0.93
N VAL A 175 -9.68 -11.73 -0.08
CA VAL A 175 -8.90 -12.03 -1.29
C VAL A 175 -7.42 -12.20 -0.94
N ASN A 176 -6.80 -11.30 -0.16
CA ASN A 176 -5.41 -11.43 0.28
C ASN A 176 -5.16 -12.77 1.01
N LYS A 177 -6.08 -13.15 1.92
CA LYS A 177 -6.02 -14.42 2.63
C LYS A 177 -6.11 -15.63 1.68
N SER A 178 -6.99 -15.55 0.67
CA SER A 178 -7.13 -16.60 -0.34
C SER A 178 -5.90 -16.68 -1.25
N ILE A 179 -5.30 -15.54 -1.61
CA ILE A 179 -4.02 -15.47 -2.33
C ILE A 179 -2.91 -16.12 -1.50
N LYS A 180 -2.79 -15.78 -0.21
CA LYS A 180 -1.79 -16.37 0.69
C LYS A 180 -1.89 -17.89 0.73
N ALA A 181 -3.10 -18.44 0.83
CA ALA A 181 -3.33 -19.88 0.81
C ALA A 181 -2.96 -20.52 -0.55
N TYR A 182 -3.39 -19.91 -1.65
CA TYR A 182 -3.08 -20.40 -3.00
C TYR A 182 -1.57 -20.37 -3.31
N GLU A 183 -0.90 -19.27 -2.95
CA GLU A 183 0.54 -19.08 -3.16
C GLU A 183 1.40 -19.98 -2.28
N ALA A 184 1.01 -20.20 -1.02
CA ALA A 184 1.69 -21.14 -0.13
C ALA A 184 1.63 -22.57 -0.69
N GLU A 185 0.49 -22.99 -1.22
CA GLU A 185 0.34 -24.31 -1.84
C GLU A 185 1.13 -24.40 -3.15
N ARG A 186 1.08 -23.35 -3.98
CA ARG A 186 1.90 -23.26 -5.20
C ARG A 186 3.39 -23.40 -4.89
N TYR A 187 3.86 -22.72 -3.84
CA TYR A 187 5.25 -22.79 -3.41
C TYR A 187 5.61 -24.20 -2.91
N ARG A 188 4.77 -24.81 -2.06
CA ARG A 188 4.96 -26.18 -1.57
C ARG A 188 5.11 -27.18 -2.73
N LEU A 189 4.18 -27.14 -3.68
CA LEU A 189 4.20 -28.01 -4.86
C LEU A 189 5.40 -27.74 -5.76
N THR A 190 5.83 -26.48 -5.89
CA THR A 190 7.02 -26.11 -6.67
C THR A 190 8.30 -26.69 -6.07
N GLU A 191 8.46 -26.64 -4.74
CA GLU A 191 9.61 -27.25 -4.07
C GLU A 191 9.56 -28.79 -4.16
N GLU A 192 8.39 -29.40 -3.99
CA GLU A 192 8.23 -30.85 -4.11
C GLU A 192 8.45 -31.36 -5.54
N ALA A 193 8.10 -30.57 -6.56
CA ALA A 193 8.33 -30.92 -7.96
C ALA A 193 9.82 -31.04 -8.32
N LYS A 194 10.72 -30.42 -7.54
CA LYS A 194 12.18 -30.56 -7.73
C LYS A 194 12.72 -31.91 -7.28
N LEU A 195 11.97 -32.67 -6.48
CA LEU A 195 12.41 -33.97 -5.96
C LEU A 195 12.42 -35.02 -7.09
N PRO A 196 13.44 -35.89 -7.16
CA PRO A 196 13.47 -36.95 -8.17
C PRO A 196 12.39 -38.02 -7.91
N GLY A 197 11.95 -38.68 -8.98
CA GLY A 197 11.07 -39.85 -8.92
C GLY A 197 9.57 -39.52 -8.91
N VAL A 198 8.76 -40.49 -8.50
CA VAL A 198 7.29 -40.43 -8.58
C VAL A 198 6.70 -39.30 -7.72
N LYS A 199 7.36 -38.92 -6.63
CA LYS A 199 6.93 -37.82 -5.77
C LYS A 199 7.00 -36.47 -6.48
N GLY A 200 8.12 -36.15 -7.14
CA GLY A 200 8.23 -34.91 -7.92
C GLY A 200 7.33 -34.90 -9.15
N LEU A 201 7.14 -36.06 -9.80
CA LEU A 201 6.19 -36.17 -10.92
C LEU A 201 4.75 -35.91 -10.46
N LYS A 202 4.35 -36.45 -9.29
CA LYS A 202 3.05 -36.17 -8.69
C LYS A 202 2.88 -34.68 -8.39
N ALA A 203 3.85 -34.05 -7.74
CA ALA A 203 3.81 -32.62 -7.44
C ALA A 203 3.76 -31.75 -8.71
N THR A 204 4.47 -32.15 -9.78
CA THR A 204 4.42 -31.49 -11.09
C THR A 204 3.01 -31.55 -11.69
N ASN A 205 2.34 -32.72 -11.60
CA ASN A 205 0.98 -32.88 -12.07
C ASN A 205 -0.03 -32.07 -11.23
N GLU A 206 0.10 -32.09 -9.90
CA GLU A 206 -0.74 -31.31 -9.00
C GLU A 206 -0.55 -29.80 -9.22
N LEU A 207 0.69 -29.35 -9.44
CA LEU A 207 1.00 -27.96 -9.77
C LEU A 207 0.34 -27.53 -11.10
N ALA A 208 0.39 -28.40 -12.12
CA ALA A 208 -0.28 -28.15 -13.40
C ALA A 208 -1.81 -28.09 -13.29
N GLN A 209 -2.39 -28.76 -12.28
CA GLN A 209 -3.83 -28.76 -12.01
C GLN A 209 -4.27 -27.74 -10.95
N LEU A 210 -3.33 -26.98 -10.37
CA LEU A 210 -3.60 -26.08 -9.25
C LEU A 210 -4.65 -25.01 -9.59
N ASP A 211 -4.69 -24.53 -10.82
CA ASP A 211 -5.67 -23.54 -11.28
C ASP A 211 -7.10 -24.09 -11.38
N ALA A 212 -7.26 -25.41 -11.42
CA ALA A 212 -8.54 -26.09 -11.35
C ALA A 212 -8.87 -26.59 -9.92
N SER A 213 -8.01 -26.31 -8.94
CA SER A 213 -8.17 -26.78 -7.57
C SER A 213 -9.25 -26.01 -6.79
N PRO A 214 -9.75 -26.56 -5.67
CA PRO A 214 -10.66 -25.85 -4.76
C PRO A 214 -10.10 -24.52 -4.23
N LEU A 215 -8.77 -24.39 -4.10
CA LEU A 215 -8.12 -23.15 -3.67
C LEU A 215 -8.26 -22.05 -4.72
N ALA A 216 -8.05 -22.39 -6.00
CA ALA A 216 -8.26 -21.47 -7.11
C ALA A 216 -9.75 -21.09 -7.25
N GLU A 217 -10.66 -22.04 -7.06
CA GLU A 217 -12.11 -21.74 -7.04
C GLU A 217 -12.48 -20.77 -5.91
N LYS A 218 -11.95 -21.00 -4.69
CA LYS A 218 -12.16 -20.10 -3.55
C LYS A 218 -11.62 -18.69 -3.83
N LEU A 219 -10.42 -18.58 -4.39
CA LEU A 219 -9.82 -17.31 -4.78
C LEU A 219 -10.68 -16.58 -5.82
N ASN A 220 -11.17 -17.29 -6.84
CA ASN A 220 -12.07 -16.72 -7.85
C ASN A 220 -13.39 -16.21 -7.23
N LYS A 221 -13.99 -16.97 -6.31
CA LYS A 221 -15.20 -16.53 -5.59
C LYS A 221 -14.94 -15.29 -4.74
N ALA A 222 -13.79 -15.22 -4.06
CA ALA A 222 -13.39 -14.06 -3.28
C ALA A 222 -13.20 -12.83 -4.18
N LEU A 223 -12.56 -12.97 -5.34
CA LEU A 223 -12.38 -11.88 -6.31
C LEU A 223 -13.72 -11.32 -6.82
N ILE A 224 -14.67 -12.19 -7.18
CA ILE A 224 -16.01 -11.77 -7.62
C ILE A 224 -16.76 -11.04 -6.49
N THR A 225 -16.62 -11.53 -5.25
CA THR A 225 -17.24 -10.91 -4.07
C THR A 225 -16.66 -9.53 -3.79
N ALA A 226 -15.33 -9.40 -3.85
CA ALA A 226 -14.65 -8.11 -3.72
C ALA A 226 -15.03 -7.15 -4.85
N GLU A 227 -15.12 -7.62 -6.08
CA GLU A 227 -15.58 -6.83 -7.23
C GLU A 227 -16.99 -6.28 -7.04
N ALA A 228 -17.92 -7.11 -6.58
CA ALA A 228 -19.27 -6.68 -6.25
C ALA A 228 -19.28 -5.63 -5.13
N ALA A 229 -18.50 -5.85 -4.06
CA ALA A 229 -18.41 -4.93 -2.93
C ALA A 229 -17.83 -3.56 -3.34
N VAL A 230 -16.74 -3.55 -4.12
CA VAL A 230 -16.12 -2.32 -4.66
C VAL A 230 -17.11 -1.58 -5.57
N ARG A 231 -17.79 -2.28 -6.48
CA ARG A 231 -18.82 -1.67 -7.36
C ARG A 231 -19.94 -1.02 -6.57
N ILE A 232 -20.40 -1.67 -5.49
CA ILE A 232 -21.45 -1.11 -4.62
C ILE A 232 -20.93 0.13 -3.90
N ALA A 233 -19.69 0.12 -3.38
CA ALA A 233 -19.09 1.27 -2.70
C ALA A 233 -18.97 2.47 -3.66
N VAL A 234 -18.42 2.26 -4.86
CA VAL A 234 -18.28 3.31 -5.90
C VAL A 234 -19.63 3.89 -6.31
N ARG A 235 -20.64 3.03 -6.54
CA ARG A 235 -21.99 3.48 -6.92
C ARG A 235 -22.65 4.28 -5.80
N LYS A 236 -22.50 3.86 -4.54
CA LYS A 236 -23.08 4.58 -3.40
C LYS A 236 -22.46 5.96 -3.24
N ALA A 237 -21.14 6.06 -3.35
CA ALA A 237 -20.43 7.34 -3.29
C ALA A 237 -20.78 8.28 -4.46
N SER A 238 -21.05 7.73 -5.64
CA SER A 238 -21.48 8.53 -6.81
C SER A 238 -22.91 9.06 -6.68
N ASN A 239 -23.77 8.37 -5.92
CA ASN A 239 -25.18 8.72 -5.75
C ASN A 239 -25.47 9.58 -4.51
N SER A 240 -24.49 9.74 -3.60
CA SER A 240 -24.64 10.60 -2.44
C SER A 240 -24.43 12.07 -2.83
N SER A 241 -25.52 12.84 -2.87
CA SER A 241 -25.50 14.30 -3.09
C SER A 241 -25.26 15.11 -1.80
N GLU A 242 -24.97 14.46 -0.67
CA GLU A 242 -24.89 15.09 0.65
C GLU A 242 -23.62 14.68 1.41
N THR A 243 -22.91 15.70 1.89
CA THR A 243 -22.14 15.80 3.17
C THR A 243 -21.28 14.64 3.68
N PHE A 244 -20.92 13.67 2.85
CA PHE A 244 -19.96 12.64 3.22
C PHE A 244 -18.54 13.17 3.09
N ALA A 245 -17.70 12.81 4.06
CA ALA A 245 -16.26 13.07 4.02
C ALA A 245 -15.61 12.55 2.72
N PRO A 246 -14.46 13.10 2.31
CA PRO A 246 -13.82 12.69 1.06
C PRO A 246 -13.38 11.22 1.17
N THR A 247 -13.97 10.37 0.34
CA THR A 247 -13.72 8.92 0.25
C THR A 247 -13.09 8.52 -1.08
N GLU A 248 -12.81 9.51 -1.94
CA GLU A 248 -12.35 9.28 -3.30
C GLU A 248 -11.01 8.53 -3.34
N GLY A 249 -10.12 8.81 -2.39
CA GLY A 249 -8.83 8.12 -2.26
C GLY A 249 -9.00 6.63 -1.95
N ALA A 250 -9.88 6.29 -1.01
CA ALA A 250 -10.22 4.92 -0.67
C ALA A 250 -10.88 4.18 -1.84
N LEU A 251 -11.85 4.80 -2.51
CA LEU A 251 -12.53 4.22 -3.68
C LEU A 251 -11.57 3.94 -4.83
N TRP A 252 -10.68 4.89 -5.11
CA TRP A 252 -9.64 4.73 -6.11
C TRP A 252 -8.69 3.60 -5.72
N TRP A 253 -8.20 3.58 -4.47
CA TRP A 253 -7.26 2.56 -3.98
C TRP A 253 -7.84 1.16 -4.09
N MET A 254 -9.07 0.96 -3.62
CA MET A 254 -9.75 -0.34 -3.68
C MET A 254 -9.99 -0.79 -5.12
N SER A 255 -10.32 0.14 -6.02
CA SER A 255 -10.51 -0.17 -7.44
C SER A 255 -9.20 -0.58 -8.10
N ARG A 256 -8.10 0.14 -7.81
CA ARG A 256 -6.76 -0.15 -8.32
C ARG A 256 -6.22 -1.48 -7.78
N ASP A 257 -6.41 -1.74 -6.50
CA ASP A 257 -5.99 -2.99 -5.85
C ASP A 257 -6.77 -4.20 -6.39
N LEU A 258 -8.07 -4.05 -6.62
CA LEU A 258 -8.87 -5.07 -7.29
C LEU A 258 -8.37 -5.33 -8.72
N GLU A 259 -8.07 -4.27 -9.49
CA GLU A 259 -7.56 -4.39 -10.86
C GLU A 259 -6.26 -5.20 -10.91
N GLU A 260 -5.28 -4.89 -10.05
CA GLU A 260 -4.01 -5.63 -10.00
C GLU A 260 -4.24 -7.08 -9.54
N LYS A 261 -5.11 -7.31 -8.55
CA LYS A 261 -5.47 -8.67 -8.12
C LYS A 261 -6.13 -9.47 -9.26
N GLN A 262 -7.05 -8.87 -10.01
CA GLN A 262 -7.70 -9.50 -11.16
C GLN A 262 -6.72 -9.76 -12.31
N LYS A 263 -5.77 -8.85 -12.56
CA LYS A 263 -4.74 -9.03 -13.58
C LYS A 263 -3.81 -10.20 -13.28
N HIS A 264 -3.46 -10.40 -12.00
CA HIS A 264 -2.55 -11.47 -11.59
C HIS A 264 -3.25 -12.81 -11.36
N TYR A 265 -4.44 -12.80 -10.75
CA TYR A 265 -5.13 -13.99 -10.25
C TYR A 265 -6.50 -14.25 -10.89
N GLY A 266 -7.00 -13.36 -11.75
CA GLY A 266 -8.23 -13.58 -12.49
C GLY A 266 -8.09 -14.75 -13.48
N LYS A 267 -9.23 -15.27 -13.94
CA LYS A 267 -9.25 -16.35 -14.94
C LYS A 267 -8.51 -15.93 -16.21
N LYS A 268 -7.36 -16.54 -16.45
CA LYS A 268 -6.63 -16.45 -17.72
C LYS A 268 -7.39 -17.29 -18.75
N LYS A 269 -7.74 -16.67 -19.88
CA LYS A 269 -8.36 -17.35 -21.01
C LYS A 269 -7.31 -18.12 -21.81
#